data_AF-A0A0W1I7K4-F1
#
_entry.id   AF-A0A0W1I7K4-F1
#
_cell.length_a   1.000
_cell.length_b   1.000
_cell.length_c   1.000
_cell.angle_alpha   90.00
_cell.angle_beta   90.00
_cell.angle_gamma   90.00
#
_symmetry.space_group_name_H-M   'P 1'
#
loop_
_entity.id
_entity.type
_entity.pdbx_description
1 polymer ?
#
loop_
_entity_poly.entity_id
_entity_poly.type
_entity_poly.pdbx_seq_one_letter_code
_entity_poly.pdbx_strand_id
1 'polypeptide(L)'
;MTSGNAPTFASIMFLTGVGIPILAALNGGLGGRLGSPMAASVILFGLALLVALTGAVATGALGDIRFSADIPFHFYFGGLFVAFYVISVTFIAPRFGVGNAIFFVLVGQLTSAAIIDHFGLFGAQRFPVDTARLAGIALMVAGVWLARRTG
;
A
#
# COMPACT_ATOMS: atom_id res chain seq x y z
N MET A 1 -15.69 -8.16 18.22
CA MET A 1 -14.63 -7.14 18.18
C MET A 1 -15.10 -5.97 19.03
N THR A 2 -14.44 -5.70 20.15
CA THR A 2 -14.89 -4.69 21.12
C THR A 2 -14.67 -3.28 20.56
N SER A 3 -15.72 -2.47 20.53
CA SER A 3 -15.75 -1.08 20.02
C SER A 3 -14.71 -0.15 20.66
N GLY A 4 -14.13 -0.52 21.82
CA GLY A 4 -13.12 0.26 22.53
C GLY A 4 -11.76 0.40 21.82
N ASN A 5 -11.42 -0.49 20.88
CA ASN A 5 -10.11 -0.46 20.19
C ASN A 5 -10.14 0.22 18.81
N ALA A 6 -11.33 0.61 18.33
CA ALA A 6 -11.50 1.30 17.05
C ALA A 6 -10.59 2.54 16.87
N PRO A 7 -10.45 3.46 17.84
CA PRO A 7 -9.58 4.63 17.65
C PRO A 7 -8.10 4.25 17.57
N THR A 8 -7.66 3.24 18.31
CA THR A 8 -6.28 2.73 18.25
C THR A 8 -5.98 2.13 16.87
N PHE A 9 -6.87 1.30 16.33
CA PHE A 9 -6.71 0.74 14.99
C PHE A 9 -6.71 1.81 13.91
N ALA A 10 -7.61 2.80 14.00
CA ALA A 10 -7.63 3.93 13.09
C ALA A 10 -6.32 4.72 13.12
N SER A 11 -5.75 4.92 14.31
CA SER A 11 -4.48 5.63 14.49
C SER A 11 -3.30 4.88 13.88
N ILE A 12 -3.23 3.55 14.07
CA ILE A 12 -2.21 2.71 13.45
C ILE A 12 -2.31 2.77 11.92
N MET A 13 -3.52 2.60 11.37
CA MET A 13 -3.75 2.66 9.92
C MET A 13 -3.44 4.05 9.34
N PHE A 14 -3.74 5.12 10.07
CA PHE A 14 -3.38 6.49 9.67
C PHE A 14 -1.86 6.65 9.58
N LEU A 15 -1.11 6.19 10.60
CA LEU A 15 0.35 6.23 10.58
C LEU A 15 0.93 5.37 9.45
N THR A 16 0.34 4.21 9.16
CA THR A 16 0.70 3.42 7.97
C THR A 16 0.49 4.22 6.68
N GLY A 17 -0.61 4.97 6.58
CA GLY A 17 -0.90 5.85 5.43
C GLY A 17 0.14 6.96 5.24
N VAL A 18 0.67 7.54 6.32
CA VAL A 18 1.75 8.53 6.28
C VAL A 18 3.05 7.95 5.72
N GLY A 19 3.31 6.66 5.94
CA GLY A 19 4.50 5.98 5.45
C GLY A 19 4.59 5.87 3.92
N ILE A 20 3.44 5.77 3.22
CA ILE A 20 3.39 5.50 1.78
C ILE A 20 3.99 6.65 0.92
N PRO A 21 3.64 7.94 1.15
CA PRO A 21 4.29 9.06 0.46
C PRO A 21 5.76 9.23 0.82
N ILE A 22 6.13 9.01 2.08
CA ILE A 22 7.52 9.11 2.54
C ILE A 22 8.38 8.06 1.82
N LEU A 23 7.89 6.81 1.76
CA LEU A 23 8.51 5.75 0.99
C LEU A 23 8.69 6.14 -0.47
N ALA A 24 7.65 6.67 -1.12
CA ALA A 24 7.71 7.11 -2.51
C ALA A 24 8.76 8.22 -2.74
N ALA A 25 8.83 9.21 -1.84
CA ALA A 25 9.80 10.30 -1.93
C ALA A 25 11.24 9.82 -1.73
N LEU A 26 11.49 8.99 -0.69
CA LEU A 26 12.81 8.46 -0.40
C LEU A 26 13.30 7.53 -1.52
N ASN A 27 12.45 6.61 -1.97
CA ASN A 27 12.85 5.66 -3.00
C ASN A 27 12.96 6.31 -4.37
N GLY A 28 12.05 7.23 -4.71
CA GLY A 28 12.14 8.08 -5.91
C GLY A 28 13.44 8.88 -5.96
N GLY A 29 13.82 9.50 -4.84
CA GLY A 29 15.09 10.22 -4.72
C GLY A 29 16.32 9.31 -4.85
N LEU A 30 16.29 8.14 -4.22
CA LEU A 30 17.35 7.13 -4.36
C LEU A 30 17.48 6.64 -5.82
N GLY A 31 16.35 6.33 -6.47
CA GLY A 31 16.30 5.91 -7.86
C GLY A 31 16.83 6.97 -8.82
N GLY A 32 16.54 8.25 -8.56
CA GLY A 32 17.10 9.38 -9.31
C GLY A 32 18.62 9.50 -9.17
N ARG A 33 19.15 9.35 -7.96
CA ARG A 33 20.62 9.41 -7.70
C ARG A 33 21.38 8.23 -8.28
N LEU A 34 20.78 7.03 -8.25
CA LEU A 34 21.37 5.82 -8.83
C LEU A 34 21.19 5.75 -10.36
N GLY A 35 20.33 6.60 -10.94
CA GLY A 35 19.91 6.48 -12.34
C GLY A 35 19.16 5.19 -12.67
N SER A 36 18.68 4.45 -11.66
CA SER A 36 18.06 3.13 -11.81
C SER A 36 16.95 2.89 -10.79
N PRO A 37 15.67 2.96 -11.19
CA PRO A 37 14.53 2.63 -10.33
C PRO A 37 14.55 1.20 -9.80
N MET A 38 15.08 0.27 -10.60
CA MET A 38 15.23 -1.13 -10.20
C MET A 38 16.26 -1.28 -9.08
N ALA A 39 17.42 -0.63 -9.19
CA ALA A 39 18.44 -0.68 -8.16
C ALA A 39 17.94 -0.11 -6.82
N ALA A 40 17.23 1.02 -6.85
CA ALA A 40 16.61 1.59 -5.66
C ALA A 40 15.56 0.64 -5.03
N SER A 41 14.73 0.01 -5.87
CA SER A 41 13.72 -0.95 -5.41
C SER A 41 14.36 -2.18 -4.75
N VAL A 42 15.48 -2.71 -5.28
CA VAL A 42 16.22 -3.83 -4.66
C VAL A 42 16.74 -3.44 -3.28
N ILE A 43 17.31 -2.24 -3.13
CA ILE A 43 17.80 -1.74 -1.84
C ILE A 43 16.64 -1.61 -0.84
N LEU A 44 15.53 -1.03 -1.28
CA LEU A 44 14.32 -0.88 -0.46
C LEU A 44 13.79 -2.24 0.01
N PHE A 45 13.63 -3.20 -0.92
CA PHE A 45 13.13 -4.53 -0.56
C PHE A 45 14.11 -5.30 0.32
N GLY A 46 15.42 -5.13 0.10
CA GLY A 46 16.45 -5.70 0.98
C GLY A 46 16.33 -5.18 2.41
N LEU A 47 16.17 -3.86 2.59
CA LEU A 47 15.98 -3.27 3.92
C LEU A 47 14.66 -3.71 4.57
N ALA A 48 13.57 -3.74 3.79
CA ALA A 48 12.27 -4.22 4.26
C ALA A 48 12.34 -5.69 4.70
N LEU A 49 13.04 -6.54 3.95
CA LEU A 49 13.25 -7.94 4.29
C LEU A 49 14.06 -8.07 5.59
N LEU A 50 15.13 -7.30 5.76
CA LEU A 50 15.92 -7.31 7.00
C LEU A 50 15.06 -6.94 8.21
N VAL A 51 14.23 -5.90 8.11
CA VAL A 51 13.31 -5.50 9.18
C VAL A 51 12.27 -6.59 9.46
N ALA A 52 11.73 -7.23 8.43
CA ALA A 52 10.78 -8.34 8.61
C ALA A 52 11.44 -9.56 9.29
N LEU A 53 12.68 -9.90 8.91
CA LEU A 53 13.44 -11.00 9.51
C LEU A 53 13.79 -10.72 10.97
N THR A 54 14.23 -9.51 11.32
CA THR A 54 14.51 -9.16 12.71
C THR A 54 13.24 -9.17 13.56
N GLY A 55 12.11 -8.72 13.01
CA GLY A 55 10.80 -8.87 13.64
C GLY A 55 10.41 -10.34 13.85
N ALA A 56 10.62 -11.20 12.84
CA ALA A 56 10.36 -12.64 12.95
C ALA A 56 11.25 -13.31 14.01
N VAL A 57 12.52 -12.89 14.13
CA VAL A 57 13.41 -13.35 15.21
C VAL A 57 12.88 -12.91 16.57
N ALA A 58 12.55 -11.63 16.73
CA ALA A 58 12.11 -11.06 18.01
C ALA A 58 10.77 -11.64 18.49
N THR A 59 9.93 -12.10 17.57
CA THR A 59 8.62 -12.71 17.87
C THR A 59 8.65 -14.24 17.90
N GLY A 60 9.77 -14.88 17.55
CA GLY A 60 9.89 -16.33 17.44
C GLY A 60 9.22 -16.94 16.20
N ALA A 61 8.73 -16.12 15.27
CA ALA A 61 8.00 -16.53 14.08
C ALA A 61 8.89 -17.08 12.93
N LEU A 62 10.21 -17.20 13.13
CA LEU A 62 11.14 -17.75 12.14
C LEU A 62 10.72 -19.14 11.64
N GLY A 63 10.18 -19.99 12.52
CA GLY A 63 9.74 -21.34 12.18
C GLY A 63 8.48 -21.39 11.31
N ASP A 64 7.73 -20.29 11.23
CA ASP A 64 6.49 -20.19 10.45
C ASP A 64 6.75 -19.78 9.00
N ILE A 65 7.97 -19.39 8.65
CA ILE A 65 8.36 -18.98 7.29
C ILE A 65 8.44 -20.21 6.40
N ARG A 66 7.33 -20.56 5.75
CA ARG A 66 7.24 -21.67 4.80
C ARG A 66 6.20 -21.43 3.72
N PHE A 67 6.44 -22.02 2.56
CA PHE A 67 5.38 -22.21 1.57
C PHE A 67 4.52 -23.40 2.01
N SER A 68 3.25 -23.13 2.30
CA SER A 68 2.28 -24.17 2.64
C SER A 68 1.43 -24.49 1.42
N ALA A 69 1.28 -25.78 1.11
CA ALA A 69 0.42 -26.25 0.02
C ALA A 69 -1.07 -25.99 0.31
N ASP A 70 -1.44 -25.86 1.58
CA ASP A 70 -2.82 -25.60 2.02
C ASP A 70 -3.24 -24.14 1.82
N ILE A 71 -2.29 -23.23 1.56
CA ILE A 71 -2.58 -21.81 1.34
C ILE A 71 -2.73 -21.57 -0.16
N PRO A 72 -3.87 -21.02 -0.62
CA PRO A 72 -4.07 -20.71 -2.02
C PRO A 72 -2.95 -19.84 -2.60
N PHE A 73 -2.43 -20.23 -3.76
CA PHE A 73 -1.22 -19.63 -4.32
C PHE A 73 -1.32 -18.11 -4.56
N HIS A 74 -2.54 -17.59 -4.76
CA HIS A 74 -2.78 -16.16 -4.96
C HIS A 74 -2.34 -15.29 -3.77
N PHE A 75 -2.33 -15.80 -2.53
CA PHE A 75 -1.89 -15.03 -1.36
C PHE A 75 -0.39 -14.70 -1.38
N TYR A 76 0.44 -15.50 -2.06
CA TYR A 76 1.87 -15.23 -2.18
C TYR A 76 2.19 -14.10 -3.17
N PHE A 77 1.25 -13.71 -4.02
CA PHE A 77 1.45 -12.63 -5.01
C PHE A 77 1.27 -11.22 -4.43
N GLY A 78 0.98 -11.06 -3.14
CA GLY A 78 0.89 -9.73 -2.52
C GLY A 78 2.15 -8.89 -2.75
N GLY A 79 3.33 -9.52 -2.69
CA GLY A 79 4.61 -8.86 -2.96
C GLY A 79 4.75 -8.31 -4.38
N LEU A 80 4.08 -8.90 -5.37
CA LEU A 80 4.11 -8.45 -6.76
C LEU A 80 3.46 -7.06 -6.90
N PHE A 81 2.33 -6.83 -6.24
CA PHE A 81 1.64 -5.53 -6.27
C PHE A 81 2.47 -4.44 -5.59
N VAL A 82 3.16 -4.77 -4.50
CA VAL A 82 4.07 -3.84 -3.82
C VAL A 82 5.28 -3.54 -4.68
N ALA A 83 5.89 -4.55 -5.32
CA ALA A 83 6.99 -4.37 -6.27
C ALA A 83 6.60 -3.45 -7.43
N PHE A 84 5.44 -3.72 -8.05
CA PHE A 84 4.91 -2.88 -9.11
C PHE A 84 4.69 -1.43 -8.65
N TYR A 85 4.09 -1.23 -7.47
CA TYR A 85 3.88 0.09 -6.88
C TYR A 85 5.21 0.83 -6.67
N VAL A 86 6.18 0.20 -6.01
CA VAL A 86 7.49 0.80 -5.67
C VAL A 86 8.24 1.19 -6.94
N ILE A 87 8.34 0.29 -7.92
CA ILE A 87 9.05 0.56 -9.18
C ILE A 87 8.36 1.69 -9.94
N SER A 88 7.03 1.63 -10.07
CA SER A 88 6.24 2.64 -10.79
C SER A 88 6.37 4.01 -10.16
N VAL A 89 6.21 4.12 -8.84
CA VAL A 89 6.30 5.41 -8.16
C VAL A 89 7.72 5.96 -8.19
N THR A 90 8.75 5.11 -8.14
CA THR A 90 10.16 5.52 -8.22
C THR A 90 10.51 6.10 -9.60
N PHE A 91 9.93 5.54 -10.65
CA PHE A 91 10.11 6.02 -12.01
C PHE A 91 9.28 7.29 -12.30
N ILE A 92 8.04 7.35 -11.81
CA ILE A 92 7.08 8.41 -12.12
C ILE A 92 7.26 9.63 -11.23
N ALA A 93 7.52 9.46 -9.93
CA ALA A 93 7.57 10.57 -8.96
C ALA A 93 8.57 11.69 -9.32
N PRO A 94 9.79 11.42 -9.84
CA PRO A 94 10.70 12.48 -10.27
C PRO A 94 10.18 13.31 -11.46
N ARG A 95 9.25 12.76 -12.25
CA ARG A 95 8.72 13.40 -13.48
C ARG A 95 7.35 14.04 -13.27
N PHE A 96 6.52 13.41 -12.45
CA PHE A 96 5.11 13.75 -12.27
C PHE A 96 4.82 14.41 -10.92
N GLY A 97 5.82 14.45 -10.03
CA GLY A 97 5.69 14.87 -8.64
C GLY A 97 5.14 13.76 -7.75
N VAL A 98 5.74 13.62 -6.56
CA VAL A 98 5.33 12.60 -5.56
C VAL A 98 3.85 12.77 -5.21
N GLY A 99 3.40 14.01 -4.94
CA GLY A 99 2.00 14.28 -4.55
C GLY A 99 0.99 13.79 -5.58
N ASN A 100 1.20 14.11 -6.86
CA ASN A 100 0.31 13.68 -7.94
C ASN A 100 0.32 12.15 -8.08
N ALA A 101 1.49 11.51 -8.03
CA ALA A 101 1.58 10.05 -8.11
C ALA A 101 0.80 9.37 -6.97
N ILE A 102 0.94 9.85 -5.74
CA ILE A 102 0.21 9.34 -4.58
C ILE A 102 -1.30 9.56 -4.72
N PHE A 103 -1.74 10.71 -5.21
CA PHE A 103 -3.16 10.99 -5.43
C PHE A 103 -3.81 9.98 -6.37
N PHE A 104 -3.18 9.66 -7.51
CA PHE A 104 -3.71 8.63 -8.41
C PHE A 104 -3.69 7.23 -7.77
N VAL A 105 -2.67 6.91 -6.99
CA VAL A 105 -2.60 5.65 -6.23
C VAL A 105 -3.75 5.56 -5.22
N LEU A 106 -4.04 6.64 -4.49
CA LEU A 106 -5.14 6.69 -3.53
C LEU A 106 -6.50 6.42 -4.21
N VAL A 107 -6.75 7.01 -5.38
CA VAL A 107 -7.98 6.73 -6.16
C VAL A 107 -8.06 5.25 -6.52
N GLY A 108 -6.96 4.65 -6.98
CA GLY A 108 -6.88 3.22 -7.27
C GLY A 108 -7.12 2.34 -6.04
N GLN A 109 -6.54 2.71 -4.88
CA GLN A 109 -6.72 2.01 -3.61
C GLN A 109 -8.17 2.06 -3.14
N LEU A 110 -8.83 3.22 -3.19
CA LEU A 110 -10.24 3.38 -2.81
C LEU A 110 -11.17 2.54 -3.71
N THR A 111 -10.90 2.57 -5.02
CA THR A 111 -11.68 1.80 -6.00
C THR A 111 -11.49 0.29 -5.78
N SER A 112 -10.25 -0.17 -5.62
CA SER A 112 -9.93 -1.57 -5.37
C SER A 112 -10.53 -2.07 -4.05
N ALA A 113 -10.41 -1.29 -2.97
CA ALA A 113 -10.99 -1.63 -1.67
C ALA A 113 -12.50 -1.81 -1.75
N ALA A 114 -13.21 -0.93 -2.48
CA ALA A 114 -14.66 -1.07 -2.67
C ALA A 114 -15.04 -2.35 -3.43
N ILE A 115 -14.27 -2.71 -4.46
CA ILE A 115 -14.48 -3.95 -5.23
C ILE A 115 -14.23 -5.17 -4.35
N ILE A 116 -13.11 -5.20 -3.62
CA ILE A 116 -12.74 -6.30 -2.73
C ILE A 116 -13.83 -6.53 -1.68
N ASP A 117 -14.29 -5.47 -1.03
CA ASP A 117 -15.30 -5.56 0.03
C ASP A 117 -16.69 -5.93 -0.51
N HIS A 118 -17.07 -5.43 -1.68
CA HIS A 118 -18.36 -5.72 -2.29
C HIS A 118 -18.52 -7.20 -2.65
N PHE A 119 -17.46 -7.75 -3.28
CA PHE A 119 -17.44 -9.13 -3.73
C PHE A 119 -16.90 -10.11 -2.68
N GLY A 120 -16.35 -9.62 -1.56
CA GLY A 120 -15.73 -10.45 -0.53
C GLY A 120 -14.49 -11.19 -1.06
N LEU A 121 -13.72 -10.55 -1.95
CA LEU A 121 -12.57 -11.18 -2.58
C LEU A 121 -11.49 -11.52 -1.54
N PHE A 122 -10.73 -12.59 -1.80
CA PHE A 122 -9.61 -13.03 -0.95
C PHE A 122 -9.97 -13.34 0.51
N GLY A 123 -11.23 -13.68 0.77
CA GLY A 123 -11.73 -13.96 2.13
C GLY A 123 -12.01 -12.70 2.95
N ALA A 124 -12.06 -11.52 2.32
CA ALA A 124 -12.44 -10.28 2.97
C ALA A 124 -13.87 -10.34 3.53
N GLN A 125 -14.10 -9.65 4.65
CA GLN A 125 -15.46 -9.49 5.17
C GLN A 125 -16.31 -8.75 4.14
N ARG A 126 -17.41 -9.37 3.74
CA ARG A 126 -18.29 -8.81 2.74
C ARG A 126 -19.10 -7.68 3.34
N PHE A 127 -18.77 -6.44 2.97
CA PHE A 127 -19.54 -5.27 3.34
C PHE A 127 -20.35 -4.83 2.12
N PRO A 128 -21.69 -4.97 2.12
CA PRO A 128 -22.50 -4.49 1.02
C PRO A 128 -22.22 -3.01 0.80
N VAL A 129 -21.87 -2.68 -0.43
CA VAL A 129 -21.62 -1.29 -0.81
C VAL A 129 -22.97 -0.62 -0.93
N ASP A 130 -23.31 0.21 0.07
CA ASP A 130 -24.50 1.06 0.03
C ASP A 130 -24.23 2.35 -0.75
N THR A 131 -25.30 3.09 -1.04
CA THR A 131 -25.22 4.35 -1.78
C THR A 131 -24.40 5.40 -1.05
N ALA A 132 -24.39 5.37 0.28
CA ALA A 132 -23.61 6.28 1.12
C ALA A 132 -22.09 6.05 0.99
N ARG A 133 -21.65 4.79 0.95
CA ARG A 133 -20.25 4.41 0.75
C ARG A 133 -19.76 4.82 -0.64
N LEU A 134 -20.58 4.61 -1.68
CA LEU A 134 -20.26 5.06 -3.04
C LEU A 134 -20.14 6.59 -3.10
N ALA A 135 -21.07 7.32 -2.47
CA ALA A 135 -21.01 8.78 -2.40
C ALA A 135 -19.75 9.26 -1.65
N GLY A 136 -19.39 8.61 -0.54
CA GLY A 136 -18.17 8.90 0.21
C GLY A 136 -16.89 8.67 -0.62
N ILE A 137 -16.82 7.57 -1.37
CA ILE A 137 -15.70 7.32 -2.29
C ILE A 137 -15.64 8.38 -3.40
N ALA A 138 -16.78 8.71 -4.01
CA ALA A 138 -16.85 9.74 -5.03
C ALA A 138 -16.37 11.11 -4.51
N LEU A 139 -16.76 11.47 -3.28
CA LEU A 139 -16.29 12.69 -2.61
C LEU A 139 -14.79 12.66 -2.33
N MET A 140 -14.24 11.53 -1.88
CA MET A 140 -12.80 11.38 -1.69
C MET A 140 -12.04 11.53 -3.01
N VAL A 141 -12.52 10.91 -4.09
CA VAL A 141 -11.92 11.03 -5.43
C VAL A 141 -11.99 12.48 -5.93
N ALA A 142 -13.12 13.16 -5.76
CA ALA A 142 -13.28 14.57 -6.11
C ALA A 142 -12.35 15.47 -5.29
N GLY A 143 -12.23 15.21 -3.97
CA GLY A 143 -11.33 15.93 -3.09
C GLY A 143 -9.85 15.75 -3.47
N VAL A 144 -9.46 14.51 -3.82
CA VAL A 144 -8.12 14.21 -4.35
C VAL A 144 -7.86 14.96 -5.65
N TRP A 145 -8.84 15.00 -6.56
CA TRP A 145 -8.73 15.71 -7.83
C TRP A 145 -8.57 17.23 -7.64
N LEU A 146 -9.31 17.80 -6.69
CA LEU A 146 -9.21 19.21 -6.32
C LEU A 146 -7.89 19.55 -5.62
N ALA A 147 -7.38 18.65 -4.77
CA ALA A 147 -6.12 18.83 -4.05
C ALA A 147 -4.88 18.67 -4.96
N ARG A 148 -5.05 18.02 -6.12
CA ARG A 148 -3.99 17.86 -7.12
C ARG A 148 -3.56 19.24 -7.64
N ARG A 149 -2.33 19.65 -7.33
CA ARG A 149 -1.73 20.83 -7.98
C ARG A 149 -1.26 20.43 -9.38
N THR A 150 -1.93 21.01 -10.37
CA THR A 150 -1.48 20.99 -11.77
C THR A 150 -0.47 22.12 -11.91
N GLY A 151 0.82 21.81 -11.68
CA GLY A 151 1.94 22.73 -11.86
C GLY A 151 2.82 22.20 -12.99
#